data_AF-H2XZG3-F1
#
_entry.id   AF-H2XZG3-F1
#
_cell.length_a   1.000
_cell.length_b   1.000
_cell.length_c   1.000
_cell.angle_alpha   90.00
_cell.angle_beta   90.00
_cell.angle_gamma   90.00
#
_symmetry.space_group_name_H-M   'P 1'
#
loop_
_entity.id
_entity.type
_entity.pdbx_description
1 polymer ?
#
loop_
_entity_poly.entity_id
_entity_poly.type
_entity_poly.pdbx_seq_one_letter_code
_entity_poly.pdbx_strand_id
1 'polypeptide(L)'
;MSIANYNVSCKQHSQILICVQSHGNISHTDFEEALSRIKKHEHLTVADAGRKINVRFEVDVPANNSEWGFFQPHRRVMGFIMIAGCSTAMDVALLHEVFQKKKETLADFIFDARCFVFGMENSLIQQRNAAMLQYPDVKTWKTCDIDIEEFLTSVFYVLESKRLHIVGDKSDKLPLLTAPFERQQVSSYDSDSRSYRKKCAGRWKKHLADISLLSGLTLDALQNYHSALDMLVSVNDQVWVG
;
A
#
# COMPACT_ATOMS: atom_id res chain seq x y z
N MET A 1 17.19 9.82 9.64
CA MET A 1 17.70 9.53 8.28
C MET A 1 17.01 8.28 7.77
N SER A 2 16.38 8.33 6.60
CA SER A 2 15.83 7.13 5.96
C SER A 2 16.98 6.24 5.47
N ILE A 3 17.11 5.02 5.99
CA ILE A 3 18.12 4.08 5.51
C ILE A 3 17.55 3.39 4.27
N ALA A 4 18.28 3.45 3.15
CA ALA A 4 17.88 2.75 1.93
C ALA A 4 17.99 1.24 2.16
N ASN A 5 16.87 0.52 2.05
CA ASN A 5 16.88 -0.94 2.03
C ASN A 5 17.30 -1.42 0.63
N TYR A 6 18.46 -2.10 0.54
CA TYR A 6 19.02 -2.64 -0.70
C TYR A 6 18.61 -4.10 -0.97
N ASN A 7 17.89 -4.75 -0.04
CA ASN A 7 17.42 -6.14 -0.22
C ASN A 7 16.11 -6.22 -1.03
N VAL A 8 15.80 -5.19 -1.83
CA VAL A 8 14.58 -5.12 -2.63
C VAL A 8 14.78 -5.88 -3.94
N SER A 9 14.00 -6.95 -4.13
CA SER A 9 13.99 -7.71 -5.38
C SER A 9 13.17 -7.01 -6.47
N CYS A 10 13.56 -7.16 -7.74
CA CYS A 10 12.83 -6.61 -8.89
C CYS A 10 11.35 -7.05 -8.94
N LYS A 11 11.04 -8.27 -8.44
CA LYS A 11 9.66 -8.78 -8.37
C LYS A 11 8.74 -7.86 -7.56
N GLN A 12 9.29 -7.19 -6.54
CA GLN A 12 8.55 -6.37 -5.60
C GLN A 12 7.96 -5.11 -6.25
N HIS A 13 8.51 -4.65 -7.38
CA HIS A 13 7.95 -3.51 -8.13
C HIS A 13 6.52 -3.77 -8.63
N SER A 14 6.13 -5.04 -8.75
CA SER A 14 4.79 -5.45 -9.17
C SER A 14 3.88 -5.90 -8.02
N GLN A 15 4.31 -5.71 -6.75
CA GLN A 15 3.60 -6.20 -5.57
C GLN A 15 3.11 -5.04 -4.69
N ILE A 16 1.82 -5.04 -4.37
CA ILE A 16 1.21 -4.13 -3.40
C ILE A 16 1.66 -4.55 -1.99
N LEU A 17 2.26 -3.62 -1.24
CA LEU A 17 2.75 -3.89 0.11
C LEU A 17 1.64 -3.71 1.15
N ILE A 18 1.33 -4.78 1.87
CA ILE A 18 0.43 -4.79 3.03
C ILE A 18 1.25 -5.04 4.30
N CYS A 19 1.10 -4.18 5.29
CA CYS A 19 1.72 -4.36 6.61
C CYS A 19 0.79 -5.18 7.50
N VAL A 20 1.33 -6.20 8.16
CA VAL A 20 0.62 -7.03 9.13
C VAL A 20 1.22 -6.82 10.52
N GLN A 21 0.38 -6.62 11.53
CA GLN A 21 0.82 -6.50 12.92
C GLN A 21 -0.02 -7.37 13.85
N SER A 22 0.63 -7.96 14.86
CA SER A 22 -0.06 -8.64 15.96
C SER A 22 -0.42 -7.66 17.08
N HIS A 23 -1.53 -7.90 17.77
CA HIS A 23 -1.90 -7.15 18.97
C HIS A 23 -2.69 -7.99 19.98
N GLY A 24 -2.72 -7.54 21.23
CA GLY A 24 -3.46 -8.23 22.30
C GLY A 24 -2.89 -9.60 22.65
N ASN A 25 -3.75 -10.47 23.19
CA ASN A 25 -3.40 -11.78 23.74
C ASN A 25 -3.53 -12.89 22.69
N ILE A 26 -3.01 -12.69 21.48
CA ILE A 26 -2.97 -13.75 20.46
C ILE A 26 -1.76 -14.66 20.68
N SER A 27 -1.96 -15.98 20.64
CA SER A 27 -0.86 -16.93 20.72
C SER A 27 0.01 -16.88 19.45
N HIS A 28 1.29 -17.19 19.56
CA HIS A 28 2.18 -17.26 18.39
C HIS A 28 1.67 -18.26 17.34
N THR A 29 1.13 -19.39 17.78
CA THR A 29 0.57 -20.42 16.89
C THR A 29 -0.64 -19.90 16.11
N ASP A 30 -1.54 -19.19 16.77
CA ASP A 30 -2.72 -18.63 16.12
C ASP A 30 -2.36 -17.49 15.17
N PHE A 31 -1.39 -16.65 15.55
CA PHE A 31 -0.88 -15.59 14.68
C PHE A 31 -0.26 -16.15 13.39
N GLU A 32 0.62 -17.16 13.49
CA GLU A 32 1.23 -17.79 12.32
C GLU A 32 0.20 -18.51 11.45
N GLU A 33 -0.81 -19.15 12.05
CA GLU A 33 -1.90 -19.77 11.31
C GLU A 33 -2.73 -18.71 10.53
N ALA A 34 -3.11 -17.61 11.18
CA ALA A 34 -3.83 -16.52 10.54
C ALA A 34 -3.00 -15.86 9.42
N LEU A 35 -1.71 -15.60 9.68
CA LEU A 35 -0.78 -15.04 8.70
C LEU A 35 -0.61 -15.96 7.49
N SER A 36 -0.49 -17.27 7.71
CA SER A 36 -0.41 -18.26 6.64
C SER A 36 -1.65 -18.26 5.76
N ARG A 37 -2.85 -18.14 6.35
CA ARG A 37 -4.11 -17.98 5.59
C ARG A 37 -4.13 -16.68 4.78
N ILE A 38 -3.68 -15.57 5.36
CA ILE A 38 -3.58 -14.28 4.66
C ILE A 38 -2.63 -14.37 3.45
N LYS A 39 -1.44 -14.95 3.64
CA LYS A 39 -0.42 -15.09 2.58
C LYS A 39 -0.83 -15.98 1.41
N LYS A 40 -1.90 -16.78 1.51
CA LYS A 40 -2.47 -17.48 0.35
C LYS A 40 -2.99 -16.53 -0.73
N HIS A 41 -3.24 -15.26 -0.37
CA HIS A 41 -3.80 -14.23 -1.23
C HIS A 41 -2.73 -13.30 -1.82
N GLU A 42 -1.49 -13.77 -1.99
CA GLU A 42 -0.43 -13.02 -2.69
C GLU A 42 -0.74 -12.77 -4.17
N HIS A 43 -1.68 -13.51 -4.74
CA HIS A 43 -2.15 -13.35 -6.10
C HIS A 43 -3.68 -13.25 -6.10
N LEU A 44 -4.21 -12.11 -6.54
CA LEU A 44 -5.65 -11.88 -6.62
C LEU A 44 -6.05 -11.53 -8.05
N THR A 45 -7.16 -12.10 -8.51
CA THR A 45 -7.85 -11.61 -9.71
C THR A 45 -9.06 -10.81 -9.26
N VAL A 46 -9.03 -9.50 -9.46
CA VAL A 46 -10.15 -8.61 -9.14
C VAL A 46 -11.25 -8.85 -10.18
N ALA A 47 -12.35 -9.48 -9.74
CA ALA A 47 -13.37 -10.03 -10.63
C ALA A 47 -13.98 -9.00 -11.58
N ASP A 48 -14.48 -7.87 -11.06
CA ASP A 48 -15.15 -6.85 -11.88
C ASP A 48 -14.20 -6.17 -12.88
N ALA A 49 -12.94 -6.01 -12.49
CA ALA A 49 -11.93 -5.34 -13.30
C ALA A 49 -11.18 -6.31 -14.25
N GLY A 50 -11.34 -7.62 -14.07
CA GLY A 50 -10.60 -8.66 -14.79
C GLY A 50 -9.07 -8.58 -14.61
N ARG A 51 -8.59 -7.94 -13.53
CA ARG A 51 -7.17 -7.59 -13.35
C ARG A 51 -6.50 -8.49 -12.34
N LYS A 52 -5.31 -8.99 -12.71
CA LYS A 52 -4.44 -9.76 -11.82
C LYS A 52 -3.49 -8.81 -11.11
N ILE A 53 -3.52 -8.82 -9.79
CA ILE A 53 -2.60 -8.06 -8.94
C ILE A 53 -1.78 -9.02 -8.09
N ASN A 54 -0.55 -8.59 -7.77
CA ASN A 54 0.29 -9.29 -6.82
C ASN A 54 0.35 -8.47 -5.53
N VAL A 55 0.36 -9.16 -4.41
CA VAL A 55 0.36 -8.60 -3.07
C VAL A 55 1.51 -9.21 -2.29
N ARG A 56 2.10 -8.44 -1.39
CA ARG A 56 3.11 -8.90 -0.45
C ARG A 56 2.71 -8.49 0.96
N PHE A 57 2.65 -9.48 1.84
CA PHE A 57 2.35 -9.28 3.26
C PHE A 57 3.65 -9.31 4.07
N GLU A 58 3.98 -8.20 4.71
CA GLU A 58 5.18 -8.07 5.55
C GLU A 58 4.77 -7.77 6.99
N VAL A 59 5.39 -8.45 7.93
CA VAL A 59 5.17 -8.23 9.36
C VAL A 59 6.03 -7.06 9.83
N ASP A 60 5.45 -6.15 10.60
CA ASP A 60 6.16 -5.03 11.25
C ASP A 60 7.02 -4.18 10.31
N VAL A 61 6.42 -3.70 9.22
CA VAL A 61 7.10 -2.78 8.29
C VAL A 61 7.48 -1.48 9.00
N PRO A 62 8.76 -1.07 8.98
CA PRO A 62 9.19 0.20 9.55
C PRO A 62 8.51 1.42 8.89
N ALA A 63 8.08 2.39 9.70
CA ALA A 63 7.37 3.57 9.21
C ALA A 63 8.19 4.43 8.21
N ASN A 64 9.51 4.38 8.29
CA ASN A 64 10.42 5.14 7.41
C ASN A 64 10.44 4.63 5.95
N ASN A 65 9.97 3.41 5.67
CA ASN A 65 9.91 2.90 4.29
C ASN A 65 8.95 3.70 3.42
N SER A 66 7.88 4.24 4.01
CA SER A 66 6.86 5.00 3.28
C SER A 66 7.35 6.36 2.79
N GLU A 67 8.43 6.92 3.34
CA GLU A 67 9.00 8.21 2.90
C GLU A 67 9.47 8.16 1.44
N TRP A 68 9.85 6.97 0.95
CA TRP A 68 10.27 6.73 -0.42
C TRP A 68 9.10 6.51 -1.39
N GLY A 69 7.85 6.50 -0.90
CA GLY A 69 6.67 6.08 -1.68
C GLY A 69 6.37 6.90 -2.94
N PHE A 70 6.79 8.16 -3.02
CA PHE A 70 6.65 8.95 -4.26
C PHE A 70 7.69 8.57 -5.32
N PHE A 71 8.89 8.19 -4.87
CA PHE A 71 9.99 7.76 -5.73
C PHE A 71 9.86 6.29 -6.14
N GLN A 72 9.44 5.44 -5.20
CA GLN A 72 9.31 3.99 -5.34
C GLN A 72 7.99 3.54 -4.69
N PRO A 73 6.85 3.61 -5.40
CA PRO A 73 5.53 3.29 -4.86
C PRO A 73 5.43 1.91 -4.24
N HIS A 74 6.12 0.91 -4.78
CA HIS A 74 6.16 -0.46 -4.24
C HIS A 74 6.74 -0.57 -2.81
N ARG A 75 7.44 0.46 -2.31
CA ARG A 75 7.97 0.51 -0.93
C ARG A 75 6.96 1.06 0.07
N ARG A 76 5.92 1.72 -0.41
CA ARG A 76 4.89 2.33 0.42
C ARG A 76 3.92 1.26 0.91
N VAL A 77 3.63 1.29 2.20
CA VAL A 77 2.56 0.47 2.77
C VAL A 77 1.22 1.00 2.26
N MET A 78 0.51 0.20 1.47
CA MET A 78 -0.77 0.56 0.85
C MET A 78 -1.97 -0.02 1.59
N GLY A 79 -1.77 -0.97 2.48
CA GLY A 79 -2.83 -1.48 3.35
C GLY A 79 -2.28 -1.99 4.66
N PHE A 80 -3.16 -2.08 5.65
CA PHE A 80 -2.83 -2.49 6.99
C PHE A 80 -3.77 -3.59 7.49
N ILE A 81 -3.19 -4.68 8.01
CA ILE A 81 -3.93 -5.74 8.68
C ILE A 81 -3.44 -5.85 10.12
N MET A 82 -4.36 -5.73 11.06
CA MET A 82 -4.12 -6.06 12.46
C MET A 82 -4.71 -7.44 12.78
N ILE A 83 -3.92 -8.33 13.35
CA ILE A 83 -4.36 -9.65 13.83
C ILE A 83 -4.32 -9.58 15.36
N ALA A 84 -5.47 -9.68 16.01
CA ALA A 84 -5.58 -9.43 17.44
C ALA A 84 -6.21 -10.59 18.20
N GLY A 85 -5.78 -10.78 19.45
CA GLY A 85 -6.39 -11.72 20.40
C GLY A 85 -7.03 -10.96 21.56
N CYS A 86 -8.29 -11.26 21.86
CA CYS A 86 -9.04 -10.65 22.97
C CYS A 86 -9.72 -11.76 23.79
N SER A 87 -9.79 -11.57 25.11
CA SER A 87 -10.47 -12.50 26.02
C SER A 87 -11.72 -11.89 26.63
N THR A 88 -11.84 -10.56 26.62
CA THR A 88 -12.97 -9.83 27.20
C THR A 88 -13.48 -8.73 26.28
N ALA A 89 -14.74 -8.31 26.47
CA ALA A 89 -15.31 -7.17 25.74
C ALA A 89 -14.56 -5.85 26.01
N MET A 90 -13.93 -5.71 27.18
CA MET A 90 -13.09 -4.56 27.51
C MET A 90 -11.82 -4.52 26.65
N ASP A 91 -11.20 -5.68 26.41
CA ASP A 91 -10.04 -5.79 25.52
C ASP A 91 -10.38 -5.35 24.10
N VAL A 92 -11.59 -5.66 23.62
CA VAL A 92 -12.06 -5.25 22.29
C VAL A 92 -12.24 -3.73 22.20
N ALA A 93 -12.78 -3.09 23.23
CA ALA A 93 -12.90 -1.64 23.28
C ALA A 93 -11.53 -0.94 23.24
N LEU A 94 -10.57 -1.43 24.03
CA LEU A 94 -9.18 -0.94 24.03
C LEU A 94 -8.50 -1.19 22.68
N LEU A 95 -8.72 -2.37 22.10
CA LEU A 95 -8.18 -2.72 20.78
C LEU A 95 -8.71 -1.77 19.69
N HIS A 96 -9.99 -1.39 19.76
CA HIS A 96 -10.56 -0.44 18.82
C HIS A 96 -9.83 0.90 18.87
N GLU A 97 -9.55 1.43 20.07
CA GLU A 97 -8.78 2.68 20.23
C GLU A 97 -7.36 2.54 19.64
N VAL A 98 -6.68 1.42 19.91
CA VAL A 98 -5.34 1.15 19.36
C VAL A 98 -5.38 1.07 17.83
N PHE A 99 -6.37 0.38 17.28
CA PHE A 99 -6.53 0.22 15.84
C PHE A 99 -6.80 1.56 15.16
N GLN A 100 -7.70 2.40 15.70
CA GLN A 100 -7.95 3.73 15.16
C GLN A 100 -6.70 4.62 15.21
N LYS A 101 -5.99 4.64 16.33
CA LYS A 101 -4.73 5.40 16.48
C LYS A 101 -3.68 4.96 15.46
N LYS A 102 -3.54 3.66 15.21
CA LYS A 102 -2.65 3.11 14.18
C LYS A 102 -3.08 3.51 12.78
N LYS A 103 -4.38 3.43 12.49
CA LYS A 103 -4.96 3.86 11.21
C LYS A 103 -4.68 5.35 10.95
N GLU A 104 -4.89 6.21 11.95
CA GLU A 104 -4.59 7.64 11.87
C GLU A 104 -3.10 7.92 11.63
N THR A 105 -2.22 7.22 12.36
CA THR A 105 -0.75 7.35 12.20
C THR A 105 -0.30 6.98 10.79
N LEU A 106 -1.00 6.07 10.12
CA LEU A 106 -0.67 5.55 8.79
C LEU A 106 -1.52 6.18 7.68
N ALA A 107 -2.48 7.05 7.99
CA ALA A 107 -3.55 7.48 7.08
C ALA A 107 -3.03 8.11 5.78
N ASP A 108 -1.89 8.82 5.84
CA ASP A 108 -1.26 9.43 4.66
C ASP A 108 -0.73 8.39 3.67
N PHE A 109 -0.54 7.15 4.11
CA PHE A 109 0.14 6.09 3.37
C PHE A 109 -0.80 4.99 2.92
N ILE A 110 -1.66 4.49 3.81
CA ILE A 110 -2.54 3.35 3.55
C ILE A 110 -3.79 3.74 2.79
N PHE A 111 -4.33 2.81 2.02
CA PHE A 111 -5.58 2.95 1.29
C PHE A 111 -6.74 2.31 2.03
N ASP A 112 -6.48 1.23 2.76
CA ASP A 112 -7.46 0.57 3.61
C ASP A 112 -6.79 -0.10 4.83
N ALA A 113 -7.58 -0.38 5.86
CA ALA A 113 -7.16 -1.10 7.06
C ALA A 113 -8.24 -2.08 7.52
N ARG A 114 -7.83 -3.31 7.86
CA ARG A 114 -8.69 -4.35 8.45
C ARG A 114 -8.09 -4.86 9.77
N CYS A 115 -8.93 -5.17 10.73
CA CYS A 115 -8.57 -5.79 12.00
C CYS A 115 -9.34 -7.11 12.14
N PHE A 116 -8.63 -8.21 12.34
CA PHE A 116 -9.19 -9.54 12.59
C PHE A 116 -8.96 -9.88 14.07
N VAL A 117 -10.04 -10.03 14.82
CA VAL A 117 -10.02 -10.27 16.27
C VAL A 117 -10.42 -11.71 16.56
N PHE A 118 -9.63 -12.41 17.37
CA PHE A 118 -9.84 -13.80 17.76
C PHE A 118 -9.96 -13.94 19.28
N GLY A 119 -10.65 -14.98 19.75
CA GLY A 119 -10.76 -15.33 21.18
C GLY A 119 -12.07 -14.95 21.86
N MET A 120 -13.01 -14.34 21.13
CA MET A 120 -14.32 -13.93 21.65
C MET A 120 -15.43 -14.82 21.10
N GLU A 121 -16.13 -15.54 21.97
CA GLU A 121 -17.36 -16.24 21.59
C GLU A 121 -18.45 -15.21 21.24
N ASN A 122 -19.37 -15.55 20.33
CA ASN A 122 -20.38 -14.68 19.68
C ASN A 122 -21.42 -14.02 20.62
N SER A 123 -21.00 -13.44 21.73
CA SER A 123 -21.86 -12.69 22.64
C SER A 123 -21.50 -11.21 22.57
N LEU A 124 -22.41 -10.48 21.92
CA LEU A 124 -22.65 -9.04 22.05
C LEU A 124 -21.99 -8.16 20.98
N ILE A 125 -22.86 -7.75 20.05
CA ILE A 125 -22.77 -6.62 19.13
C ILE A 125 -22.11 -6.94 17.78
N GLN A 126 -22.97 -7.54 16.97
CA GLN A 126 -23.00 -7.58 15.51
C GLN A 126 -23.12 -6.18 14.87
N GLN A 127 -22.47 -5.14 15.41
CA GLN A 127 -22.11 -4.01 14.57
C GLN A 127 -20.91 -4.49 13.76
N ARG A 128 -21.18 -4.99 12.54
CA ARG A 128 -20.15 -5.18 11.53
C ARG A 128 -19.54 -3.81 11.24
N ASN A 129 -18.58 -3.40 12.06
CA ASN A 129 -17.61 -2.43 11.63
C ASN A 129 -16.84 -3.14 10.50
N ALA A 130 -17.05 -2.70 9.26
CA ALA A 130 -16.41 -3.33 8.09
C ALA A 130 -14.88 -3.38 8.21
N ALA A 131 -14.29 -2.54 9.06
CA ALA A 131 -12.86 -2.53 9.35
C ALA A 131 -12.43 -3.44 10.50
N MET A 132 -13.33 -3.93 11.37
CA MET A 132 -12.98 -4.79 12.51
C MET A 132 -13.91 -6.00 12.59
N LEU A 133 -13.38 -7.16 12.25
CA LEU A 133 -14.09 -8.43 12.13
C LEU A 133 -13.68 -9.36 13.28
N GLN A 134 -14.65 -9.98 13.94
CA GLN A 134 -14.43 -10.79 15.14
C GLN A 134 -14.80 -12.25 14.89
N TYR A 135 -13.98 -13.15 15.41
CA TYR A 135 -14.16 -14.60 15.32
C TYR A 135 -13.85 -15.26 16.67
N PRO A 136 -14.49 -16.41 16.97
CA PRO A 136 -14.18 -17.18 18.17
C PRO A 136 -12.72 -17.61 18.21
N ASP A 137 -12.18 -18.09 17.10
CA ASP A 137 -10.81 -18.57 16.98
C ASP A 137 -10.35 -18.57 15.51
N VAL A 138 -9.04 -18.71 15.29
CA VAL A 138 -8.47 -18.72 13.93
C VAL A 138 -8.93 -19.94 13.13
N LYS A 139 -9.17 -21.08 13.79
CA LYS A 139 -9.57 -22.32 13.12
C LYS A 139 -10.97 -22.21 12.56
N THR A 140 -11.87 -21.52 13.26
CA THR A 140 -13.26 -21.28 12.87
C THR A 140 -13.46 -20.06 11.98
N TRP A 141 -12.40 -19.35 11.57
CA TRP A 141 -12.44 -18.28 10.57
C TRP A 141 -12.72 -18.83 9.16
N LYS A 142 -13.98 -19.18 8.89
CA LYS A 142 -14.43 -19.80 7.63
C LYS A 142 -14.53 -18.82 6.46
N THR A 143 -14.72 -17.54 6.76
CA THR A 143 -14.88 -16.48 5.74
C THR A 143 -13.55 -15.84 5.35
N CYS A 144 -12.40 -16.41 5.78
CA CYS A 144 -11.10 -15.77 5.60
C CYS A 144 -10.82 -15.32 4.18
N ASP A 145 -11.10 -16.18 3.21
CA ASP A 145 -10.83 -15.89 1.81
C ASP A 145 -11.64 -14.67 1.34
N ILE A 146 -12.94 -14.66 1.65
CA ILE A 146 -13.84 -13.52 1.34
C ILE A 146 -13.38 -12.24 2.04
N ASP A 147 -13.08 -12.32 3.34
CA ASP A 147 -12.71 -11.15 4.13
C ASP A 147 -11.38 -10.52 3.67
N ILE A 148 -10.44 -11.35 3.20
CA ILE A 148 -9.15 -10.90 2.67
C ILE A 148 -9.32 -10.36 1.25
N GLU A 149 -10.04 -11.07 0.38
CA GLU A 149 -10.26 -10.65 -1.01
C GLU A 149 -11.03 -9.33 -1.10
N GLU A 150 -12.05 -9.12 -0.26
CA GLU A 150 -12.76 -7.84 -0.17
C GLU A 150 -11.82 -6.69 0.24
N PHE A 151 -10.96 -6.92 1.23
CA PHE A 151 -9.97 -5.93 1.68
C PHE A 151 -8.98 -5.59 0.56
N LEU A 152 -8.42 -6.60 -0.10
CA LEU A 152 -7.48 -6.39 -1.20
C LEU A 152 -8.15 -5.71 -2.41
N THR A 153 -9.41 -6.03 -2.68
CA THR A 153 -10.22 -5.39 -3.71
C THR A 153 -10.45 -3.92 -3.40
N SER A 154 -10.74 -3.57 -2.14
CA SER A 154 -10.83 -2.18 -1.66
C SER A 154 -9.51 -1.42 -1.88
N VAL A 155 -8.37 -2.00 -1.45
CA VAL A 155 -7.03 -1.41 -1.68
C VAL A 155 -6.77 -1.19 -3.17
N PHE A 156 -7.12 -2.17 -4.01
CA PHE A 156 -6.99 -2.07 -5.46
C PHE A 156 -7.81 -0.90 -6.04
N TYR A 157 -9.06 -0.73 -5.65
CA TYR A 157 -9.90 0.33 -6.21
C TYR A 157 -9.42 1.73 -5.83
N VAL A 158 -8.87 1.91 -4.63
CA VAL A 158 -8.23 3.18 -4.25
C VAL A 158 -6.96 3.43 -5.08
N LEU A 159 -6.13 2.40 -5.27
CA LEU A 159 -4.93 2.47 -6.13
C LEU A 159 -5.31 2.83 -7.58
N GLU A 160 -6.33 2.17 -8.12
CA GLU A 160 -6.82 2.39 -9.48
C GLU A 160 -7.43 3.78 -9.65
N SER A 161 -8.20 4.25 -8.67
CA SER A 161 -8.72 5.62 -8.65
C SER A 161 -7.60 6.66 -8.71
N LYS A 162 -6.53 6.47 -7.92
CA LYS A 162 -5.33 7.33 -7.98
C LYS A 162 -4.65 7.27 -9.35
N ARG A 163 -4.56 6.09 -9.97
CA ARG A 163 -4.02 5.94 -11.32
C ARG A 163 -4.83 6.74 -12.34
N LEU A 164 -6.16 6.57 -12.34
CA LEU A 164 -7.07 7.26 -13.25
C LEU A 164 -7.04 8.77 -13.04
N HIS A 165 -6.90 9.24 -11.80
CA HIS A 165 -6.70 10.65 -11.50
C HIS A 165 -5.44 11.20 -12.18
N ILE A 166 -4.31 10.49 -12.12
CA ILE A 166 -3.07 10.91 -12.79
C ILE A 166 -3.23 10.89 -14.32
N VAL A 167 -3.89 9.87 -14.87
CA VAL A 167 -4.15 9.77 -16.33
C VAL A 167 -5.06 10.91 -16.82
N GLY A 168 -6.05 11.28 -16.01
CA GLY A 168 -7.01 12.33 -16.33
C GLY A 168 -6.50 13.75 -16.10
N ASP A 169 -5.38 13.92 -15.39
CA ASP A 169 -4.80 15.22 -15.09
C ASP A 169 -4.20 15.85 -16.35
N LYS A 170 -4.80 16.96 -16.80
CA LYS A 170 -4.35 17.75 -17.96
C LYS A 170 -3.69 19.06 -17.53
N SER A 171 -3.27 19.17 -16.26
CA SER A 171 -2.61 20.36 -15.75
C SER A 171 -1.29 20.60 -16.47
N ASP A 172 -1.10 21.84 -16.94
CA ASP A 172 0.17 22.31 -17.51
C ASP A 172 1.28 22.43 -16.44
N LYS A 173 0.91 22.45 -15.16
CA LYS A 173 1.82 22.62 -14.02
C LYS A 173 1.70 21.44 -13.06
N LEU A 174 2.43 20.38 -13.38
CA LEU A 174 2.57 19.22 -12.50
C LEU A 174 3.54 19.55 -11.35
N PRO A 175 3.20 19.19 -10.09
CA PRO A 175 4.10 19.40 -8.95
C PRO A 175 5.34 18.51 -9.08
N LEU A 176 6.48 18.95 -8.56
CA LEU A 176 7.70 18.13 -8.58
C LEU A 176 7.59 16.98 -7.57
N LEU A 177 7.59 15.73 -8.05
CA LEU A 177 7.82 14.57 -7.19
C LEU A 177 9.27 14.52 -6.74
N THR A 178 9.51 14.25 -5.46
CA THR A 178 10.86 14.25 -4.87
C THR A 178 11.12 13.00 -4.04
N ALA A 179 12.34 12.47 -4.16
CA ALA A 179 12.85 11.50 -3.19
C ALA A 179 13.21 12.21 -1.87
N PRO A 180 13.27 11.51 -0.72
CA PRO A 180 13.56 12.12 0.58
C PRO A 180 14.81 13.00 0.60
N PHE A 181 15.88 12.61 -0.09
CA PHE A 181 17.14 13.34 -0.16
C PHE A 181 17.09 14.58 -1.08
N GLU A 182 16.09 14.71 -1.95
CA GLU A 182 15.95 15.85 -2.87
C GLU A 182 15.20 17.03 -2.23
N ARG A 183 14.52 16.83 -1.10
CA ARG A 183 13.63 17.83 -0.47
C ARG A 183 14.33 19.17 -0.17
N GLN A 184 15.62 19.14 0.14
CA GLN A 184 16.41 20.33 0.44
C GLN A 184 16.83 21.13 -0.81
N GLN A 185 16.75 20.53 -1.99
CA GLN A 185 17.18 21.14 -3.26
C GLN A 185 16.02 21.76 -4.05
N VAL A 186 14.78 21.64 -3.55
CA VAL A 186 13.56 22.04 -4.28
C VAL A 186 13.51 23.54 -4.54
N SER A 187 13.96 24.36 -3.59
CA SER A 187 13.96 25.83 -3.70
C SER A 187 14.96 26.38 -4.73
N SER A 188 15.87 25.55 -5.25
CA SER A 188 16.87 25.96 -6.23
C SER A 188 16.40 25.84 -7.68
N TYR A 189 15.21 25.28 -7.93
CA TYR A 189 14.70 25.09 -9.29
C TYR A 189 13.94 26.31 -9.79
N ASP A 190 14.24 26.72 -11.03
CA ASP A 190 13.40 27.65 -11.79
C ASP A 190 12.16 26.93 -12.33
N SER A 191 11.01 27.18 -11.69
CA SER A 191 9.73 26.55 -11.98
C SER A 191 9.16 26.86 -13.36
N ASP A 192 9.62 27.91 -14.04
CA ASP A 192 9.13 28.30 -15.35
C ASP A 192 9.96 27.78 -16.51
N SER A 193 11.13 27.20 -16.24
CA SER A 193 11.98 26.64 -17.27
C SER A 193 11.34 25.43 -17.97
N ARG A 194 11.54 25.32 -19.29
CA ARG A 194 11.09 24.17 -20.09
C ARG A 194 11.66 22.85 -19.54
N SER A 195 12.92 22.87 -19.07
CA SER A 195 13.58 21.71 -18.48
C SER A 195 12.93 21.28 -17.16
N TYR A 196 12.50 22.21 -16.31
CA TYR A 196 11.78 21.90 -15.07
C TYR A 196 10.43 21.26 -15.35
N ARG A 197 9.63 21.84 -16.25
CA ARG A 197 8.32 21.28 -16.61
C ARG A 197 8.44 19.87 -17.17
N LYS A 198 9.44 19.64 -18.03
CA LYS A 198 9.73 18.30 -18.58
C LYS A 198 10.20 17.33 -17.49
N LYS A 199 11.01 17.78 -16.53
CA LYS A 199 11.38 16.99 -15.35
C LYS A 199 10.15 16.54 -14.57
N CYS A 200 9.25 17.48 -14.21
CA CYS A 200 8.01 17.15 -13.49
C CYS A 200 7.18 16.12 -14.28
N ALA A 201 6.99 16.35 -15.58
CA ALA A 201 6.25 15.44 -16.45
C ALA A 201 6.88 14.03 -16.49
N GLY A 202 8.21 13.95 -16.65
CA GLY A 202 8.93 12.68 -16.66
C GLY A 202 8.78 11.90 -15.34
N ARG A 203 8.92 12.57 -14.19
CA ARG A 203 8.76 11.93 -12.87
C ARG A 203 7.34 11.43 -12.63
N TRP A 204 6.33 12.23 -12.98
CA TRP A 204 4.93 11.81 -12.90
C TRP A 204 4.60 10.67 -13.86
N LYS A 205 5.20 10.67 -15.06
CA LYS A 205 5.05 9.57 -16.03
C LYS A 205 5.65 8.27 -15.49
N LYS A 206 6.81 8.34 -14.84
CA LYS A 206 7.44 7.22 -14.12
C LYS A 206 6.54 6.73 -12.97
N HIS A 207 6.01 7.65 -12.16
CA HIS A 207 5.10 7.33 -11.07
C HIS A 207 3.81 6.65 -11.56
N LEU A 208 3.24 7.12 -12.68
CA LEU A 208 2.12 6.49 -13.34
C LEU A 208 2.46 5.07 -13.81
N ALA A 209 3.67 4.86 -14.34
CA ALA A 209 4.13 3.54 -14.74
C ALA A 209 4.19 2.58 -13.54
N ASP A 210 4.76 3.01 -12.41
CA ASP A 210 4.81 2.22 -11.18
C ASP A 210 3.42 1.83 -10.68
N ILE A 211 2.48 2.79 -10.61
CA ILE A 211 1.10 2.52 -10.19
C ILE A 211 0.40 1.58 -11.18
N SER A 212 0.62 1.75 -12.48
CA SER A 212 0.05 0.88 -13.51
C SER A 212 0.55 -0.56 -13.36
N LEU A 213 1.84 -0.73 -13.05
CA LEU A 213 2.43 -2.04 -12.80
C LEU A 213 1.82 -2.72 -11.56
N LEU A 214 1.69 -1.98 -10.45
CA LEU A 214 1.04 -2.47 -9.22
C LEU A 214 -0.43 -2.83 -9.44
N SER A 215 -1.10 -2.15 -10.38
CA SER A 215 -2.49 -2.37 -10.72
C SER A 215 -2.69 -3.42 -11.81
N GLY A 216 -1.65 -4.19 -12.17
CA GLY A 216 -1.73 -5.30 -13.13
C GLY A 216 -1.70 -4.91 -14.62
N LEU A 217 -1.41 -3.65 -14.96
CA LEU A 217 -1.35 -3.15 -16.34
C LEU A 217 0.10 -3.12 -16.85
N THR A 218 0.68 -4.29 -17.10
CA THR A 218 2.11 -4.40 -17.46
C THR A 218 2.47 -3.70 -18.76
N LEU A 219 1.60 -3.78 -19.78
CA LEU A 219 1.85 -3.13 -21.07
C LEU A 219 1.79 -1.60 -20.96
N ASP A 220 0.78 -1.06 -20.27
CA ASP A 220 0.68 0.38 -20.03
C ASP A 220 1.85 0.88 -19.18
N ALA A 221 2.26 0.11 -18.17
CA ALA A 221 3.43 0.43 -17.36
C ALA A 221 4.68 0.55 -18.24
N LEU A 222 4.94 -0.43 -19.11
CA LEU A 222 6.09 -0.42 -20.02
C LEU A 222 6.10 0.82 -20.93
N GLN A 223 4.96 1.16 -21.54
CA GLN A 223 4.84 2.35 -22.37
C GLN A 223 5.12 3.64 -21.60
N ASN A 224 4.58 3.75 -20.38
CA ASN A 224 4.82 4.91 -19.52
C ASN A 224 6.28 4.99 -19.07
N TYR A 225 6.93 3.87 -18.75
CA TYR A 225 8.37 3.85 -18.43
C TYR A 225 9.23 4.33 -19.60
N HIS A 226 8.98 3.87 -20.83
CA HIS A 226 9.72 4.36 -21.99
C HIS A 226 9.54 5.87 -22.18
N SER A 227 8.30 6.36 -22.10
CA SER A 227 8.02 7.81 -22.20
C SER A 227 8.68 8.62 -21.08
N ALA A 228 8.72 8.09 -19.86
CA ALA A 228 9.39 8.73 -18.74
C ALA A 228 10.91 8.80 -18.97
N LEU A 229 11.50 7.71 -19.44
CA LEU A 229 12.93 7.61 -19.73
C LEU A 229 13.37 8.65 -20.77
N ASP A 230 12.65 8.76 -21.88
CA ASP A 230 12.93 9.77 -22.92
C ASP A 230 12.91 11.20 -22.37
N MET A 231 11.93 11.52 -21.52
CA MET A 231 11.81 12.83 -20.89
C MET A 231 12.97 13.11 -19.92
N LEU A 232 13.23 12.17 -19.01
CA LEU A 232 14.19 12.33 -17.91
C LEU A 232 15.64 12.34 -18.40
N VAL A 233 16.00 11.49 -19.37
CA VAL A 233 17.34 11.48 -19.98
C VAL A 233 17.61 12.82 -20.66
N SER A 234 16.64 13.39 -21.37
CA SER A 234 16.83 14.67 -22.07
C SER A 234 17.03 15.89 -21.14
N VAL A 235 16.74 15.76 -19.84
CA VAL A 235 16.97 16.78 -18.81
C VAL A 235 18.00 16.35 -17.76
N ASN A 236 18.72 15.26 -18.02
CA ASN A 236 19.75 14.68 -17.15
C ASN A 236 19.28 14.36 -15.72
N ASP A 237 18.04 13.88 -15.56
CA ASP A 237 17.48 13.49 -14.26
C ASP A 237 17.72 11.99 -13.96
N GLN A 238 19.00 11.63 -13.82
CA GLN A 238 19.46 10.24 -13.74
C GLN A 238 18.87 9.45 -12.57
N VAL A 239 18.55 10.14 -11.47
CA VAL A 239 18.00 9.51 -10.25
C VAL A 239 16.68 8.80 -10.54
N TRP A 240 15.84 9.37 -11.42
CA TRP A 240 14.48 8.89 -11.69
C TRP A 240 14.37 7.96 -12.90
N VAL A 241 15.50 7.64 -13.55
CA VAL A 241 15.55 6.73 -14.70
C VAL A 241 15.51 5.25 -14.28
N GLY A 242 15.80 4.94 -13.01
CA GLY A 242 15.81 3.58 -12.45
C GLY A 242 14.52 3.11 -11.77
#